data_AF-A0A126Q372-F1
#
_entry.id   AF-A0A126Q372-F1
#
_cell.length_a   1.000
_cell.length_b   1.000
_cell.length_c   1.000
_cell.angle_alpha   90.00
_cell.angle_beta   90.00
_cell.angle_gamma   90.00
#
_symmetry.space_group_name_H-M   'P 1'
#
loop_
_entity.id
_entity.type
_entity.pdbx_description
1 polymer ?
#
loop_
_entity_poly.entity_id
_entity_poly.type
_entity_poly.pdbx_seq_one_letter_code
_entity_poly.pdbx_strand_id
1 'polypeptide(L)'
;MENGKHISHLSPALIIPQTHESDFGRKPFSREYFAAGVIQNGEASRFFGHEYSNTMLQNSKLQREILSSTRHNKLTGTWFFAGTFAPHFGHFIAESCHRLWAWRQLKDQVDGLIFLPPPKFSDIEKWGTFVFDVLALFGIEKSQVKIVTNVTEVENIYVPEQGASFHGDVKPWYQNWLAQNPLVKNFEPNHSANKKLFISRRNYKLKGRVAGMDAFADFLVEHGYQEVCPENLGFEEQLAVLASAEYIIWEEGSAVHLMELLPQQAAKAALIMRRPTNPNIKNFLEKKYSELYTDDELIMDQRVQSRANNAQAYFANIDKTVKGLNQNGFIETTHHVEELKHRVIAEELEDARSYLKALKVSSEERKGYIGKLRLLQKLRRLGLDNRHLLKRALFNNALRNGNNSQAAEVINKIVSSDKFGIEELSIFQRSLSEALASSKQPIQKANLEKAIAALN
;
A
#
# COMPACT_ATOMS: atom_id res chain seq x y z
N MET A 1 -21.86 16.54 23.12
CA MET A 1 -20.81 16.25 22.12
C MET A 1 -21.46 15.53 20.94
N GLU A 2 -21.34 16.06 19.72
CA GLU A 2 -21.97 15.52 18.49
C GLU A 2 -21.71 14.02 18.25
N ASN A 3 -20.58 13.50 18.74
CA ASN A 3 -20.12 12.15 18.46
C ASN A 3 -20.95 11.03 19.12
N GLY A 4 -21.74 11.33 20.17
CA GLY A 4 -22.61 10.32 20.79
C GLY A 4 -23.64 9.73 19.84
N LYS A 5 -24.00 10.45 18.76
CA LYS A 5 -24.91 9.98 17.71
C LYS A 5 -24.32 8.84 16.86
N HIS A 6 -23.00 8.69 16.86
CA HIS A 6 -22.25 7.68 16.10
C HIS A 6 -21.93 6.43 16.94
N ILE A 7 -22.59 6.25 18.08
CA ILE A 7 -22.42 5.09 18.96
C ILE A 7 -23.79 4.46 19.15
N SER A 8 -23.94 3.19 18.77
CA SER A 8 -25.16 2.42 19.07
C SER A 8 -24.96 1.58 20.32
N HIS A 9 -25.97 1.44 21.16
CA HIS A 9 -25.97 0.54 22.32
C HIS A 9 -27.01 -0.55 22.10
N LEU A 10 -26.62 -1.81 22.26
CA LEU A 10 -27.47 -2.98 22.04
C LEU A 10 -27.49 -3.87 23.29
N SER A 11 -28.67 -4.40 23.63
CA SER A 11 -28.87 -5.28 24.78
C SER A 11 -30.12 -6.16 24.59
N PRO A 12 -30.02 -7.50 24.50
CA PRO A 12 -28.80 -8.26 24.17
C PRO A 12 -28.45 -8.16 22.67
N ALA A 13 -27.24 -8.58 22.30
CA ALA A 13 -26.81 -8.67 20.91
C ALA A 13 -26.11 -9.99 20.61
N LEU A 14 -26.08 -10.38 19.33
CA LEU A 14 -25.35 -11.54 18.84
C LEU A 14 -24.11 -11.07 18.07
N ILE A 15 -22.95 -11.56 18.49
CA ILE A 15 -21.68 -11.39 17.77
C ILE A 15 -21.47 -12.63 16.90
N ILE A 16 -21.32 -12.40 15.59
CA ILE A 16 -20.93 -13.42 14.62
C ILE A 16 -19.43 -13.24 14.37
N PRO A 17 -18.58 -14.24 14.65
CA PRO A 17 -17.14 -14.16 14.44
C PRO A 17 -16.78 -14.21 12.95
N GLN A 18 -15.51 -13.97 12.63
CA GLN A 18 -14.98 -14.27 11.30
C GLN A 18 -14.92 -15.78 11.08
N THR A 19 -15.37 -16.22 9.91
CA THR A 19 -15.52 -17.65 9.58
C THR A 19 -14.47 -18.14 8.59
N HIS A 20 -13.81 -17.24 7.85
CA HIS A 20 -12.85 -17.61 6.81
C HIS A 20 -11.59 -16.74 6.79
N GLU A 21 -10.51 -17.27 6.20
CA GLU A 21 -9.25 -16.54 6.01
C GLU A 21 -9.34 -15.41 4.97
N SER A 22 -10.44 -15.34 4.22
CA SER A 22 -10.65 -14.40 3.11
C SER A 22 -11.41 -13.13 3.50
N ASP A 23 -11.80 -12.97 4.77
CA ASP A 23 -12.52 -11.80 5.31
C ASP A 23 -11.70 -10.50 5.28
N PHE A 24 -10.56 -10.48 4.60
CA PHE A 24 -9.75 -9.29 4.27
C PHE A 24 -9.10 -9.38 2.89
N GLY A 25 -9.75 -10.09 1.95
CA GLY A 25 -9.36 -9.96 0.55
C GLY A 25 -8.34 -10.94 0.00
N ARG A 26 -8.51 -12.24 0.27
CA ARG A 26 -7.95 -13.25 -0.64
C ARG A 26 -9.00 -13.64 -1.67
N LYS A 27 -8.53 -13.85 -2.90
CA LYS A 27 -9.39 -13.98 -4.06
C LYS A 27 -10.38 -15.15 -3.95
N PRO A 28 -11.60 -14.95 -4.50
CA PRO A 28 -12.14 -13.65 -4.89
C PRO A 28 -12.46 -12.80 -3.64
N PHE A 29 -12.22 -11.49 -3.70
CA PHE A 29 -12.78 -10.54 -2.71
C PHE A 29 -14.31 -10.69 -2.77
N SER A 30 -14.83 -11.67 -2.04
CA SER A 30 -16.19 -12.12 -2.20
C SER A 30 -16.94 -11.75 -0.95
N ARG A 31 -17.97 -10.92 -1.14
CA ARG A 31 -18.97 -10.64 -0.10
C ARG A 31 -19.64 -11.92 0.39
N GLU A 32 -19.53 -13.01 -0.37
CA GLU A 32 -20.10 -14.33 -0.04
C GLU A 32 -19.56 -14.92 1.27
N TYR A 33 -18.42 -14.49 1.78
CA TYR A 33 -17.85 -15.04 3.02
C TYR A 33 -18.03 -14.13 4.24
N PHE A 34 -18.43 -12.87 4.05
CA PHE A 34 -18.54 -11.91 5.14
C PHE A 34 -19.86 -12.05 5.90
N ALA A 35 -19.83 -12.82 6.99
CA ALA A 35 -20.92 -12.88 7.96
C ALA A 35 -20.61 -12.13 9.28
N ALA A 36 -19.34 -11.79 9.50
CA ALA A 36 -18.85 -11.28 10.77
C ALA A 36 -19.42 -9.90 11.13
N GLY A 37 -19.82 -9.72 12.39
CA GLY A 37 -20.33 -8.45 12.91
C GLY A 37 -21.26 -8.65 14.11
N VAL A 38 -22.06 -7.63 14.41
CA VAL A 38 -23.01 -7.60 15.52
C VAL A 38 -24.43 -7.46 14.98
N ILE A 39 -25.35 -8.23 15.55
CA ILE A 39 -26.78 -8.19 15.23
C ILE A 39 -27.58 -7.93 16.51
N GLN A 40 -28.53 -7.00 16.46
CA GLN A 40 -29.50 -6.83 17.55
C GLN A 40 -30.50 -8.00 17.56
N ASN A 41 -30.71 -8.60 18.74
CA ASN A 41 -31.64 -9.71 18.90
C ASN A 41 -33.10 -9.18 18.99
N GLY A 42 -34.06 -9.83 18.32
CA GLY A 42 -35.50 -9.60 18.55
C GLY A 42 -36.25 -8.54 17.72
N GLU A 43 -35.58 -7.63 17.01
CA GLU A 43 -36.22 -6.68 16.07
C GLU A 43 -35.60 -6.83 14.68
N ALA A 44 -36.35 -6.53 13.60
CA ALA A 44 -35.92 -6.68 12.20
C ALA A 44 -34.44 -6.28 12.00
N SER A 45 -33.60 -7.31 11.89
CA SER A 45 -32.22 -7.32 12.41
C SER A 45 -31.32 -6.20 11.88
N ARG A 46 -31.00 -5.23 12.75
CA ARG A 46 -29.97 -4.22 12.47
C ARG A 46 -28.58 -4.85 12.57
N PHE A 47 -27.84 -4.84 11.47
CA PHE A 47 -26.50 -5.42 11.37
C PHE A 47 -25.42 -4.34 11.40
N PHE A 48 -24.36 -4.60 12.16
CA PHE A 48 -23.17 -3.78 12.25
C PHE A 48 -21.95 -4.64 11.89
N GLY A 49 -21.43 -4.46 10.69
CA GLY A 49 -20.29 -5.22 10.17
C GLY A 49 -19.14 -4.33 9.74
N HIS A 50 -18.24 -4.92 8.96
CA HIS A 50 -17.12 -4.22 8.34
C HIS A 50 -17.58 -3.43 7.11
N GLU A 51 -17.17 -2.16 7.00
CA GLU A 51 -17.38 -1.37 5.79
C GLU A 51 -16.15 -1.42 4.88
N TYR A 52 -16.37 -1.67 3.59
CA TYR A 52 -15.36 -1.62 2.54
C TYR A 52 -15.89 -0.81 1.37
N SER A 53 -15.11 0.17 0.88
CA SER A 53 -15.54 1.08 -0.18
C SER A 53 -16.91 1.71 0.09
N ASN A 54 -17.13 2.18 1.33
CA ASN A 54 -18.39 2.74 1.85
C ASN A 54 -19.59 1.77 1.82
N THR A 55 -19.38 0.48 1.58
CA THR A 55 -20.44 -0.53 1.57
C THR A 55 -20.26 -1.49 2.74
N MET A 56 -21.33 -1.70 3.51
CA MET A 56 -21.37 -2.74 4.53
C MET A 56 -21.19 -4.12 3.88
N LEU A 57 -20.20 -4.88 4.35
CA LEU A 57 -19.97 -6.26 3.90
C LEU A 57 -20.87 -7.21 4.67
N GLN A 58 -21.83 -7.82 3.97
CA GLN A 58 -22.79 -8.73 4.58
C GLN A 58 -23.23 -9.83 3.59
N ASN A 59 -23.12 -11.08 4.04
CA ASN A 59 -23.85 -12.22 3.50
C ASN A 59 -24.92 -12.65 4.51
N SER A 60 -26.12 -12.12 4.36
CA SER A 60 -27.27 -12.40 5.23
C SER A 60 -27.83 -13.82 5.08
N LYS A 61 -27.50 -14.56 4.01
CA LYS A 61 -27.81 -16.00 3.91
C LYS A 61 -26.88 -16.80 4.82
N LEU A 62 -25.57 -16.59 4.69
CA LEU A 62 -24.56 -17.25 5.52
C LEU A 62 -24.75 -16.93 7.01
N GLN A 63 -25.07 -15.68 7.36
CA GLN A 63 -25.40 -15.30 8.74
C GLN A 63 -26.55 -16.13 9.32
N ARG A 64 -27.65 -16.28 8.58
CA ARG A 64 -28.80 -17.09 9.03
C ARG A 64 -28.42 -18.55 9.21
N GLU A 65 -27.63 -19.10 8.29
CA GLU A 65 -27.13 -20.48 8.38
C GLU A 65 -26.28 -20.68 9.65
N ILE A 66 -25.32 -19.79 9.91
CA ILE A 66 -24.47 -19.81 11.12
C ILE A 66 -25.32 -19.73 12.39
N LEU A 67 -26.26 -18.79 12.45
CA LEU A 67 -27.13 -18.60 13.62
C LEU A 67 -28.07 -19.79 13.87
N SER A 68 -28.56 -20.44 12.82
CA SER A 68 -29.44 -21.62 12.95
C SER A 68 -28.71 -22.90 13.37
N SER A 69 -27.40 -22.98 13.11
CA SER A 69 -26.61 -24.22 13.23
C SER A 69 -25.66 -24.23 14.43
N THR A 70 -25.56 -23.11 15.17
CA THR A 70 -24.52 -22.94 16.21
C THR A 70 -25.16 -22.66 17.57
N ARG A 71 -24.68 -23.34 18.62
CA ARG A 71 -25.00 -22.94 20.00
C ARG A 71 -24.30 -21.62 20.31
N HIS A 72 -25.04 -20.68 20.89
CA HIS A 72 -24.48 -19.40 21.29
C HIS A 72 -23.74 -19.54 22.62
N ASN A 73 -22.49 -19.08 22.66
CA ASN A 73 -21.85 -18.78 23.94
C ASN A 73 -22.52 -17.57 24.57
N LYS A 74 -22.43 -17.44 25.90
CA LYS A 74 -22.88 -16.24 26.61
C LYS A 74 -21.68 -15.46 27.12
N LEU A 75 -21.76 -14.14 26.98
CA LEU A 75 -20.78 -13.19 27.49
C LEU A 75 -21.51 -12.10 28.28
N THR A 76 -21.39 -12.14 29.59
CA THR A 76 -21.98 -11.15 30.50
C THR A 76 -21.20 -9.83 30.47
N GLY A 77 -21.81 -8.78 30.98
CA GLY A 77 -21.18 -7.45 31.08
C GLY A 77 -21.38 -6.57 29.85
N THR A 78 -20.58 -5.50 29.78
CA THR A 78 -20.71 -4.44 28.79
C THR A 78 -19.45 -4.32 27.95
N TRP A 79 -19.58 -4.46 26.64
CA TRP A 79 -18.43 -4.58 25.75
C TRP A 79 -18.38 -3.46 24.70
N PHE A 80 -17.18 -3.17 24.21
CA PHE A 80 -16.95 -2.27 23.08
C PHE A 80 -16.69 -3.08 21.80
N PHE A 81 -17.42 -2.84 20.71
CA PHE A 81 -17.13 -3.49 19.43
C PHE A 81 -16.06 -2.74 18.65
N ALA A 82 -14.84 -3.30 18.56
CA ALA A 82 -13.75 -2.72 17.80
C ALA A 82 -13.81 -3.07 16.30
N GLY A 83 -14.48 -4.18 15.95
CA GLY A 83 -14.69 -4.59 14.57
C GLY A 83 -13.88 -5.83 14.19
N THR A 84 -13.67 -5.99 12.89
CA THR A 84 -12.89 -7.08 12.30
C THR A 84 -11.39 -6.80 12.45
N PHE A 85 -10.58 -7.85 12.61
CA PHE A 85 -9.13 -7.72 12.80
C PHE A 85 -8.33 -8.19 11.59
N ALA A 86 -7.62 -7.27 10.93
CA ALA A 86 -6.70 -7.59 9.85
C ALA A 86 -5.27 -7.80 10.38
N PRO A 87 -4.65 -8.98 10.20
CA PRO A 87 -3.34 -9.30 10.78
C PRO A 87 -2.13 -8.66 10.05
N HIS A 88 -2.37 -7.74 9.11
CA HIS A 88 -1.33 -7.08 8.33
C HIS A 88 -1.32 -5.59 8.64
N PHE A 89 -0.16 -5.02 8.99
CA PHE A 89 0.02 -3.62 9.39
C PHE A 89 -0.84 -2.60 8.61
N GLY A 90 -0.67 -2.54 7.28
CA GLY A 90 -1.41 -1.58 6.46
C GLY A 90 -2.92 -1.78 6.49
N HIS A 91 -3.39 -3.03 6.58
CA HIS A 91 -4.82 -3.33 6.66
C HIS A 91 -5.36 -3.07 8.07
N PHE A 92 -4.59 -3.37 9.12
CA PHE A 92 -5.01 -3.07 10.48
C PHE A 92 -5.29 -1.58 10.66
N ILE A 93 -4.37 -0.72 10.18
CA ILE A 93 -4.54 0.73 10.25
C ILE A 93 -5.66 1.22 9.33
N ALA A 94 -5.80 0.67 8.12
CA ALA A 94 -6.80 1.15 7.17
C ALA A 94 -8.22 0.58 7.36
N GLU A 95 -8.38 -0.46 8.21
CA GLU A 95 -9.64 -1.20 8.33
C GLU A 95 -10.07 -1.46 9.77
N SER A 96 -9.13 -1.80 10.65
CA SER A 96 -9.45 -2.35 11.98
C SER A 96 -9.49 -1.31 13.10
N CYS A 97 -8.83 -0.16 12.96
CA CYS A 97 -8.76 0.83 14.05
C CYS A 97 -9.79 1.97 13.97
N HIS A 98 -10.61 2.03 12.93
CA HIS A 98 -11.52 3.16 12.66
C HIS A 98 -12.77 3.25 13.55
N ARG A 99 -12.93 2.35 14.53
CA ARG A 99 -13.94 2.46 15.60
C ARG A 99 -13.35 2.92 16.92
N LEU A 100 -12.03 2.85 17.09
CA LEU A 100 -11.33 3.08 18.36
C LEU A 100 -11.41 4.54 18.85
N TRP A 101 -11.85 5.46 17.99
CA TRP A 101 -12.08 6.86 18.34
C TRP A 101 -12.98 7.07 19.57
N ALA A 102 -13.92 6.14 19.78
CA ALA A 102 -14.87 6.19 20.89
C ALA A 102 -14.30 5.64 22.20
N TRP A 103 -13.13 4.98 22.18
CA TRP A 103 -12.59 4.26 23.34
C TRP A 103 -12.44 5.17 24.56
N ARG A 104 -11.77 6.32 24.42
CA ARG A 104 -11.53 7.24 25.55
C ARG A 104 -12.83 7.73 26.21
N GLN A 105 -13.95 7.75 25.48
CA GLN A 105 -15.27 8.17 25.99
C GLN A 105 -16.01 7.03 26.71
N LEU A 106 -15.71 5.77 26.35
CA LEU A 106 -16.45 4.59 26.80
C LEU A 106 -15.65 3.68 27.73
N LYS A 107 -14.33 3.86 27.87
CA LYS A 107 -13.43 2.94 28.59
C LYS A 107 -13.85 2.65 30.04
N ASP A 108 -14.49 3.61 30.71
CA ASP A 108 -14.94 3.48 32.10
C ASP A 108 -16.37 2.89 32.21
N GLN A 109 -17.00 2.56 31.07
CA GLN A 109 -18.35 1.99 30.95
C GLN A 109 -18.34 0.56 30.37
N VAL A 110 -17.17 0.04 29.99
CA VAL A 110 -17.02 -1.26 29.33
C VAL A 110 -15.99 -2.13 30.05
N ASP A 111 -16.21 -3.43 30.05
CA ASP A 111 -15.29 -4.44 30.60
C ASP A 111 -14.08 -4.71 29.69
N GLY A 112 -14.18 -4.30 28.42
CA GLY A 112 -13.14 -4.44 27.42
C GLY A 112 -13.64 -4.19 26.00
N LEU A 113 -12.76 -4.39 25.02
CA LEU A 113 -13.10 -4.31 23.60
C LEU A 113 -12.99 -5.66 22.91
N ILE A 114 -13.85 -5.86 21.90
CA ILE A 114 -13.94 -7.09 21.12
C ILE A 114 -13.43 -6.84 19.71
N PHE A 115 -12.44 -7.64 19.32
CA PHE A 115 -12.03 -7.81 17.93
C PHE A 115 -12.49 -9.18 17.40
N LEU A 116 -12.79 -9.23 16.11
CA LEU A 116 -13.10 -10.46 15.38
C LEU A 116 -11.94 -10.82 14.46
N PRO A 117 -10.97 -11.62 14.91
CA PRO A 117 -9.87 -12.08 14.07
C PRO A 117 -10.26 -13.28 13.21
N PRO A 118 -9.57 -13.51 12.07
CA PRO A 118 -9.69 -14.76 11.35
C PRO A 118 -9.31 -15.94 12.25
N PRO A 119 -9.86 -17.15 12.06
CA PRO A 119 -9.60 -18.29 12.95
C PRO A 119 -8.11 -18.59 13.21
N LYS A 120 -7.25 -18.39 12.20
CA LYS A 120 -5.78 -18.54 12.31
C LYS A 120 -5.09 -17.55 13.26
N PHE A 121 -5.76 -16.47 13.62
CA PHE A 121 -5.31 -15.40 14.50
C PHE A 121 -6.17 -15.30 15.77
N SER A 122 -6.79 -16.41 16.18
CA SER A 122 -7.55 -16.53 17.43
C SER A 122 -6.69 -16.45 18.70
N ASP A 123 -5.37 -16.56 18.55
CA ASP A 123 -4.38 -16.46 19.61
C ASP A 123 -3.73 -15.07 19.59
N ILE A 124 -4.09 -14.25 20.59
CA ILE A 124 -3.63 -12.86 20.72
C ILE A 124 -2.10 -12.77 20.88
N GLU A 125 -1.46 -13.81 21.40
CA GLU A 125 0.00 -13.84 21.58
C GLU A 125 0.76 -13.94 20.24
N LYS A 126 0.07 -14.35 19.17
CA LYS A 126 0.63 -14.44 17.81
C LYS A 126 0.42 -13.17 16.98
N TRP A 127 -0.24 -12.16 17.54
CA TRP A 127 -0.45 -10.90 16.84
C TRP A 127 0.86 -10.12 16.74
N GLY A 128 1.04 -9.37 15.65
CA GLY A 128 2.21 -8.52 15.50
C GLY A 128 2.21 -7.41 16.55
N THR A 129 3.38 -7.07 17.09
CA THR A 129 3.54 -6.03 18.12
C THR A 129 2.91 -4.70 17.71
N PHE A 130 3.00 -4.36 16.42
CA PHE A 130 2.40 -3.16 15.84
C PHE A 130 0.91 -2.97 16.18
N VAL A 131 0.16 -4.06 16.40
CA VAL A 131 -1.25 -3.99 16.77
C VAL A 131 -1.37 -3.30 18.13
N PHE A 132 -0.62 -3.77 19.11
CA PHE A 132 -0.65 -3.24 20.47
C PHE A 132 -0.06 -1.84 20.54
N ASP A 133 0.96 -1.56 19.74
CA ASP A 133 1.54 -0.21 19.65
C ASP A 133 0.50 0.79 19.09
N VAL A 134 -0.30 0.39 18.08
CA VAL A 134 -1.41 1.23 17.59
C VAL A 134 -2.54 1.33 18.62
N LEU A 135 -2.90 0.25 19.32
CA LEU A 135 -3.90 0.29 20.40
C LEU A 135 -3.48 1.25 21.52
N ALA A 136 -2.19 1.28 21.87
CA ALA A 136 -1.64 2.18 22.88
C ALA A 136 -1.86 3.66 22.51
N LEU A 137 -1.84 4.04 21.23
CA LEU A 137 -2.19 5.41 20.78
C LEU A 137 -3.58 5.86 21.24
N PHE A 138 -4.53 4.90 21.28
CA PHE A 138 -5.89 5.15 21.72
C PHE A 138 -6.03 5.07 23.25
N GLY A 139 -5.00 4.64 23.97
CA GLY A 139 -5.03 4.36 25.41
C GLY A 139 -5.66 3.01 25.73
N ILE A 140 -5.42 2.01 24.87
CA ILE A 140 -5.91 0.64 25.00
C ILE A 140 -4.75 -0.29 25.36
N GLU A 141 -4.91 -1.05 26.43
CA GLU A 141 -3.97 -2.09 26.82
C GLU A 141 -4.36 -3.46 26.23
N LYS A 142 -3.35 -4.33 26.01
CA LYS A 142 -3.57 -5.70 25.52
C LYS A 142 -4.54 -6.51 26.40
N SER A 143 -4.48 -6.31 27.73
CA SER A 143 -5.35 -6.97 28.72
C SER A 143 -6.84 -6.67 28.52
N GLN A 144 -7.17 -5.56 27.86
CA GLN A 144 -8.54 -5.11 27.61
C GLN A 144 -9.13 -5.69 26.32
N VAL A 145 -8.34 -6.45 25.55
CA VAL A 145 -8.76 -7.05 24.29
C VAL A 145 -9.34 -8.44 24.52
N LYS A 146 -10.61 -8.62 24.15
CA LYS A 146 -11.30 -9.90 24.12
C LYS A 146 -11.44 -10.39 22.68
N ILE A 147 -11.01 -11.62 22.44
CA ILE A 147 -11.21 -12.29 21.16
C ILE A 147 -12.51 -13.11 21.22
N VAL A 148 -13.33 -12.98 20.18
CA VAL A 148 -14.53 -13.80 19.98
C VAL A 148 -14.40 -14.60 18.69
N THR A 149 -14.39 -15.93 18.81
CA THR A 149 -14.23 -16.89 17.69
C THR A 149 -15.44 -17.78 17.46
N ASN A 150 -16.47 -17.69 18.33
CA ASN A 150 -17.71 -18.45 18.23
C ASN A 150 -18.89 -17.48 18.29
N VAL A 151 -20.04 -17.87 17.76
CA VAL A 151 -21.27 -17.08 17.91
C VAL A 151 -21.53 -16.87 19.39
N THR A 152 -21.65 -15.60 19.79
CA THR A 152 -21.72 -15.22 21.20
C THR A 152 -22.83 -14.21 21.42
N GLU A 153 -23.76 -14.53 22.32
CA GLU A 153 -24.74 -13.60 22.86
C GLU A 153 -24.06 -12.77 23.95
N VAL A 154 -24.00 -11.46 23.72
CA VAL A 154 -23.44 -10.49 24.66
C VAL A 154 -24.56 -9.72 25.35
N GLU A 155 -24.43 -9.52 26.66
CA GLU A 155 -25.44 -8.85 27.48
C GLU A 155 -25.61 -7.38 27.07
N ASN A 156 -24.53 -6.60 27.02
CA ASN A 156 -24.54 -5.22 26.54
C ASN A 156 -23.34 -4.96 25.62
N ILE A 157 -23.56 -4.23 24.53
CA ILE A 157 -22.48 -3.83 23.62
C ILE A 157 -22.68 -2.44 23.05
N TYR A 158 -21.61 -1.63 23.12
CA TYR A 158 -21.48 -0.39 22.38
C TYR A 158 -20.83 -0.67 21.03
N VAL A 159 -21.45 -0.16 19.97
CA VAL A 159 -21.02 -0.30 18.58
C VAL A 159 -20.79 1.09 17.99
N PRO A 160 -19.55 1.62 18.09
CA PRO A 160 -19.17 2.84 17.38
C PRO A 160 -19.22 2.63 15.88
N GLU A 161 -19.65 3.67 15.17
CA GLU A 161 -19.62 3.72 13.72
C GLU A 161 -18.17 3.74 13.21
N GLN A 162 -17.92 3.03 12.11
CA GLN A 162 -16.64 3.06 11.42
C GLN A 162 -16.43 4.44 10.79
N GLY A 163 -15.35 5.13 11.19
CA GLY A 163 -15.06 6.48 10.72
C GLY A 163 -14.53 6.58 9.28
N ALA A 164 -13.83 5.55 8.81
CA ALA A 164 -13.33 5.44 7.44
C ALA A 164 -13.35 3.99 6.98
N SER A 165 -13.54 3.76 5.68
CA SER A 165 -13.51 2.41 5.10
C SER A 165 -12.41 2.29 4.07
N PHE A 166 -11.78 1.11 4.00
CA PHE A 166 -10.72 0.87 3.03
C PHE A 166 -11.24 0.97 1.61
N HIS A 167 -10.50 1.70 0.77
CA HIS A 167 -10.93 2.15 -0.57
C HIS A 167 -12.19 3.04 -0.62
N GLY A 168 -12.78 3.38 0.53
CA GLY A 168 -13.89 4.32 0.64
C GLY A 168 -13.43 5.69 1.10
N ASP A 169 -14.37 6.47 1.63
CA ASP A 169 -14.14 7.84 2.10
C ASP A 169 -13.97 7.90 3.61
N VAL A 170 -13.32 8.96 4.05
CA VAL A 170 -13.27 9.36 5.46
C VAL A 170 -14.55 10.13 5.74
N LYS A 171 -15.38 9.67 6.70
CA LYS A 171 -16.65 10.34 7.01
C LYS A 171 -16.38 11.74 7.56
N PRO A 172 -17.16 12.78 7.17
CA PRO A 172 -16.89 14.16 7.59
C PRO A 172 -16.79 14.35 9.12
N TRP A 173 -17.65 13.69 9.89
CA TRP A 173 -17.61 13.74 11.36
C TRP A 173 -16.31 13.13 11.92
N TYR A 174 -15.78 12.08 11.28
CA TYR A 174 -14.55 11.42 11.70
C TYR A 174 -13.32 12.26 11.34
N GLN A 175 -13.34 12.93 10.18
CA GLN A 175 -12.33 13.93 9.81
C GLN A 175 -12.27 15.06 10.85
N ASN A 176 -13.42 15.59 11.29
CA ASN A 176 -13.50 16.58 12.36
C ASN A 176 -12.97 16.02 13.69
N TRP A 177 -13.29 14.76 14.00
CA TRP A 177 -12.77 14.10 15.20
C TRP A 177 -11.24 14.00 15.17
N LEU A 178 -10.63 13.58 14.06
CA LEU A 178 -9.18 13.50 13.88
C LEU A 178 -8.50 14.88 14.08
N ALA A 179 -9.12 15.95 13.56
CA ALA A 179 -8.61 17.32 13.71
C ALA A 179 -8.69 17.83 15.16
N GLN A 180 -9.75 17.51 15.90
CA GLN A 180 -9.96 17.96 17.28
C GLN A 180 -9.30 17.07 18.34
N ASN A 181 -9.05 15.81 17.99
CA ASN A 181 -8.46 14.79 18.86
C ASN A 181 -7.24 14.16 18.19
N PRO A 182 -6.19 14.94 17.86
CA PRO A 182 -4.98 14.35 17.32
C PRO A 182 -4.46 13.28 18.27
N LEU A 183 -4.11 12.12 17.72
CA LEU A 183 -3.39 11.07 18.44
C LEU A 183 -1.95 11.49 18.78
N VAL A 184 -1.55 12.71 18.38
CA VAL A 184 -0.21 13.30 18.51
C VAL A 184 -0.18 14.57 19.37
N LYS A 185 -1.14 14.75 20.30
CA LYS A 185 -1.37 16.03 21.01
C LYS A 185 -0.17 16.65 21.76
N ASN A 186 0.94 15.93 21.97
CA ASN A 186 2.02 16.32 22.87
C ASN A 186 3.40 16.43 22.21
N PHE A 187 3.49 16.52 20.88
CA PHE A 187 4.79 16.68 20.24
C PHE A 187 5.15 18.14 20.04
N GLU A 188 6.30 18.53 20.59
CA GLU A 188 6.92 19.84 20.36
C GLU A 188 6.95 20.13 18.85
N PRO A 189 6.67 21.38 18.41
CA PRO A 189 6.61 21.77 16.99
C PRO A 189 7.87 21.43 16.15
N ASN A 190 8.98 21.07 16.80
CA ASN A 190 10.29 20.82 16.21
C ASN A 190 10.70 19.33 16.22
N HIS A 191 9.76 18.39 16.33
CA HIS A 191 10.12 16.97 16.46
C HIS A 191 10.90 16.42 15.26
N SER A 192 10.69 17.00 14.08
CA SER A 192 11.68 16.95 13.02
C SER A 192 12.36 18.31 12.92
N ALA A 193 13.70 18.31 12.96
CA ALA A 193 14.49 19.50 12.65
C ALA A 193 14.30 19.96 11.18
N ASN A 194 13.70 19.13 10.32
CA ASN A 194 13.60 19.34 8.89
C ASN A 194 12.18 19.16 8.35
N LYS A 195 11.63 20.21 7.75
CA LYS A 195 10.26 20.20 7.22
C LYS A 195 10.13 19.46 5.87
N LYS A 196 11.23 18.98 5.29
CA LYS A 196 11.26 18.16 4.07
C LYS A 196 11.58 16.71 4.43
N LEU A 197 10.64 15.80 4.19
CA LEU A 197 10.76 14.39 4.56
C LEU A 197 10.75 13.45 3.34
N PHE A 198 11.63 12.46 3.33
CA PHE A 198 11.53 11.31 2.44
C PHE A 198 11.20 10.07 3.27
N ILE A 199 9.99 9.53 3.09
CA ILE A 199 9.54 8.34 3.80
C ILE A 199 10.04 7.10 3.06
N SER A 200 11.08 6.50 3.62
CA SER A 200 11.91 5.47 3.00
C SER A 200 11.49 4.07 3.40
N ARG A 201 11.79 3.10 2.52
CA ARG A 201 11.68 1.67 2.76
C ARG A 201 13.05 0.99 2.71
N ARG A 202 14.13 1.71 3.05
CA ARG A 202 15.52 1.23 3.00
C ARG A 202 15.72 -0.15 3.62
N ASN A 203 15.09 -0.46 4.75
CA ASN A 203 15.22 -1.76 5.41
C ASN A 203 14.30 -2.87 4.85
N TYR A 204 13.51 -2.58 3.81
CA TYR A 204 12.55 -3.51 3.19
C TYR A 204 12.87 -3.84 1.72
N LYS A 205 14.17 -3.89 1.35
CA LYS A 205 14.63 -4.14 -0.03
C LYS A 205 13.99 -5.36 -0.71
N LEU A 206 13.75 -6.44 0.03
CA LEU A 206 13.21 -7.70 -0.51
C LEU A 206 11.66 -7.79 -0.52
N LYS A 207 10.96 -6.76 -0.03
CA LYS A 207 9.48 -6.76 0.08
C LYS A 207 8.84 -5.80 -0.93
N GLY A 208 9.29 -5.86 -2.18
CA GLY A 208 8.80 -5.03 -3.28
C GLY A 208 9.26 -3.57 -3.14
N ARG A 209 10.54 -3.34 -3.45
CA ARG A 209 11.18 -2.02 -3.48
C ARG A 209 11.63 -1.69 -4.91
N VAL A 210 11.96 -0.42 -5.16
CA VAL A 210 12.65 0.02 -6.36
C VAL A 210 14.15 -0.25 -6.19
N ALA A 211 14.79 -0.88 -7.16
CA ALA A 211 16.22 -1.09 -7.17
C ALA A 211 16.95 0.24 -7.47
N GLY A 212 18.04 0.52 -6.75
CA GLY A 212 18.73 1.81 -6.85
C GLY A 212 18.08 2.94 -6.04
N MET A 213 17.18 2.60 -5.11
CA MET A 213 16.45 3.58 -4.32
C MET A 213 17.32 4.18 -3.19
N ASP A 214 18.39 3.52 -2.73
CA ASP A 214 19.27 4.14 -1.72
C ASP A 214 20.04 5.32 -2.33
N ALA A 215 20.57 5.16 -3.54
CA ALA A 215 21.19 6.24 -4.30
C ALA A 215 20.23 7.42 -4.51
N PHE A 216 18.94 7.13 -4.75
CA PHE A 216 17.92 8.16 -4.86
C PHE A 216 17.59 8.83 -3.52
N ALA A 217 17.54 8.06 -2.43
CA ALA A 217 17.35 8.59 -1.09
C ALA A 217 18.51 9.51 -0.68
N ASP A 218 19.75 9.09 -0.92
CA ASP A 218 20.97 9.87 -0.67
C ASP A 218 20.95 11.18 -1.49
N PHE A 219 20.49 11.11 -2.75
CA PHE A 219 20.25 12.30 -3.57
C PHE A 219 19.19 13.24 -2.98
N LEU A 220 18.10 12.73 -2.42
CA LEU A 220 17.11 13.58 -1.75
C LEU A 220 17.69 14.21 -0.47
N VAL A 221 18.52 13.48 0.27
CA VAL A 221 19.24 14.02 1.44
C VAL A 221 20.16 15.17 1.03
N GLU A 222 20.89 15.03 -0.08
CA GLU A 222 21.69 16.11 -0.67
C GLU A 222 20.84 17.35 -1.06
N HIS A 223 19.55 17.17 -1.31
CA HIS A 223 18.57 18.24 -1.59
C HIS A 223 17.81 18.71 -0.34
N GLY A 224 18.34 18.39 0.85
CA GLY A 224 17.83 18.88 2.12
C GLY A 224 16.61 18.12 2.62
N TYR A 225 16.36 16.89 2.17
CA TYR A 225 15.37 16.01 2.80
C TYR A 225 15.97 15.26 4.00
N GLN A 226 15.17 15.08 5.04
CA GLN A 226 15.44 14.07 6.06
C GLN A 226 14.87 12.72 5.59
N GLU A 227 15.72 11.70 5.49
CA GLU A 227 15.26 10.33 5.31
C GLU A 227 14.65 9.80 6.61
N VAL A 228 13.42 9.31 6.53
CA VAL A 228 12.69 8.69 7.64
C VAL A 228 12.40 7.24 7.28
N CYS A 229 12.96 6.31 8.06
CA CYS A 229 12.59 4.89 8.02
C CYS A 229 11.58 4.64 9.15
N PRO A 230 10.26 4.58 8.88
CA PRO A 230 9.23 4.62 9.93
C PRO A 230 9.35 3.51 10.96
N GLU A 231 9.81 2.32 10.57
CA GLU A 231 10.00 1.16 11.44
C GLU A 231 11.03 1.37 12.56
N ASN A 232 11.85 2.41 12.48
CA ASN A 232 12.80 2.78 13.53
C ASN A 232 12.19 3.72 14.58
N LEU A 233 10.97 4.20 14.38
CA LEU A 233 10.29 5.18 15.24
C LEU A 233 9.06 4.55 15.90
N GLY A 234 8.71 5.01 17.10
CA GLY A 234 7.42 4.67 17.72
C GLY A 234 6.26 5.31 16.94
N PHE A 235 5.05 4.72 16.98
CA PHE A 235 3.94 5.26 16.18
C PHE A 235 3.55 6.70 16.53
N GLU A 236 3.65 7.08 17.80
CA GLU A 236 3.38 8.47 18.20
C GLU A 236 4.35 9.43 17.48
N GLU A 237 5.65 9.09 17.47
CA GLU A 237 6.68 9.85 16.76
C GLU A 237 6.49 9.83 15.24
N GLN A 238 6.14 8.68 14.65
CA GLN A 238 5.82 8.57 13.23
C GLN A 238 4.69 9.54 12.85
N LEU A 239 3.59 9.55 13.61
CA LEU A 239 2.46 10.44 13.34
C LEU A 239 2.83 11.91 13.55
N ALA A 240 3.67 12.22 14.54
CA ALA A 240 4.14 13.57 14.81
C ALA A 240 4.96 14.14 13.65
N VAL A 241 5.96 13.37 13.20
CA VAL A 241 6.83 13.72 12.08
C VAL A 241 6.02 13.95 10.80
N LEU A 242 5.05 13.07 10.52
CA LEU A 242 4.16 13.20 9.37
C LEU A 242 3.27 14.45 9.46
N ALA A 243 2.77 14.78 10.67
CA ALA A 243 1.90 15.94 10.89
C ALA A 243 2.65 17.29 10.81
N SER A 244 3.96 17.30 11.05
CA SER A 244 4.78 18.53 11.03
C SER A 244 5.43 18.84 9.67
N ALA A 245 5.30 17.96 8.69
CA ALA A 245 5.98 18.10 7.40
C ALA A 245 5.41 19.26 6.55
N GLU A 246 6.26 19.98 5.83
CA GLU A 246 5.86 20.91 4.76
C GLU A 246 5.98 20.26 3.38
N TYR A 247 7.00 19.40 3.20
CA TYR A 247 7.19 18.59 2.01
C TYR A 247 7.37 17.14 2.39
N ILE A 248 6.70 16.24 1.69
CA ILE A 248 6.84 14.80 1.90
C ILE A 248 6.97 14.06 0.58
N ILE A 249 7.99 13.23 0.45
CA ILE A 249 8.15 12.30 -0.67
C ILE A 249 7.95 10.90 -0.11
N TRP A 250 6.93 10.20 -0.60
CA TRP A 250 6.62 8.84 -0.21
C TRP A 250 7.28 7.83 -1.14
N GLU A 251 8.08 6.92 -0.60
CA GLU A 251 8.36 5.66 -1.26
C GLU A 251 7.14 4.73 -1.11
N GLU A 252 6.52 4.32 -2.22
CA GLU A 252 5.25 3.59 -2.18
C GLU A 252 5.31 2.30 -1.32
N GLY A 253 4.54 2.27 -0.23
CA GLY A 253 4.49 1.14 0.69
C GLY A 253 3.47 1.30 1.82
N SER A 254 3.41 0.34 2.74
CA SER A 254 2.37 0.31 3.78
C SER A 254 2.43 1.45 4.79
N ALA A 255 3.57 2.14 4.93
CA ALA A 255 3.71 3.29 5.81
C ALA A 255 2.73 4.42 5.47
N VAL A 256 2.29 4.53 4.21
CA VAL A 256 1.28 5.54 3.81
C VAL A 256 0.00 5.43 4.64
N HIS A 257 -0.38 4.24 5.10
CA HIS A 257 -1.60 4.03 5.87
C HIS A 257 -1.57 4.72 7.23
N LEU A 258 -0.43 5.18 7.75
CA LEU A 258 -0.38 6.05 8.93
C LEU A 258 -1.22 7.32 8.74
N MET A 259 -1.35 7.80 7.50
CA MET A 259 -2.21 8.93 7.15
C MET A 259 -3.70 8.68 7.45
N GLU A 260 -4.13 7.43 7.63
CA GLU A 260 -5.49 7.08 8.06
C GLU A 260 -5.82 7.61 9.46
N LEU A 261 -4.79 7.80 10.29
CA LEU A 261 -4.85 8.30 11.66
C LEU A 261 -4.58 9.80 11.77
N LEU A 262 -4.35 10.47 10.65
CA LEU A 262 -4.16 11.92 10.58
C LEU A 262 -5.31 12.57 9.80
N PRO A 263 -5.67 13.83 10.12
CA PRO A 263 -6.51 14.62 9.25
C PRO A 263 -5.79 14.88 7.92
N GLN A 264 -6.49 15.52 6.98
CA GLN A 264 -5.88 16.02 5.75
C GLN A 264 -4.72 16.96 6.11
N GLN A 265 -3.61 16.81 5.40
CA GLN A 265 -2.38 17.56 5.64
C GLN A 265 -2.22 18.69 4.61
N ALA A 266 -1.65 19.80 5.06
CA ALA A 266 -1.28 20.92 4.21
C ALA A 266 0.06 20.69 3.47
N ALA A 267 0.84 19.68 3.88
CA ALA A 267 2.13 19.37 3.27
C ALA A 267 1.98 19.11 1.75
N LYS A 268 2.95 19.59 0.97
CA LYS A 268 3.08 19.23 -0.42
C LYS A 268 3.64 17.81 -0.53
N ALA A 269 2.92 16.92 -1.20
CA ALA A 269 3.26 15.50 -1.24
C ALA A 269 3.68 15.02 -2.63
N ALA A 270 4.71 14.19 -2.69
CA ALA A 270 5.03 13.38 -3.86
C ALA A 270 4.90 11.88 -3.53
N LEU A 271 4.47 11.07 -4.49
CA LEU A 271 4.47 9.62 -4.39
C LEU A 271 5.37 9.03 -5.47
N ILE A 272 6.44 8.33 -5.09
CA ILE A 272 7.23 7.49 -5.99
C ILE A 272 6.51 6.15 -6.14
N MET A 273 5.70 6.04 -7.20
CA MET A 273 4.69 5.01 -7.40
C MET A 273 5.25 3.78 -8.13
N ARG A 274 5.82 2.85 -7.36
CA ARG A 274 6.40 1.61 -7.88
C ARG A 274 5.38 0.69 -8.58
N ARG A 275 4.08 0.77 -8.30
CA ARG A 275 3.00 -0.06 -8.88
C ARG A 275 2.06 0.78 -9.76
N PRO A 276 2.49 1.25 -10.95
CA PRO A 276 1.72 2.21 -11.75
C PRO A 276 0.34 1.70 -12.21
N THR A 277 0.11 0.38 -12.21
CA THR A 277 -1.19 -0.23 -12.57
C THR A 277 -2.14 -0.40 -11.39
N ASN A 278 -1.69 -0.11 -10.16
CA ASN A 278 -2.48 -0.20 -8.94
C ASN A 278 -2.56 1.19 -8.28
N PRO A 279 -3.60 1.99 -8.60
CA PRO A 279 -3.72 3.36 -8.13
C PRO A 279 -4.17 3.47 -6.67
N ASN A 280 -4.31 2.36 -5.93
CA ASN A 280 -4.95 2.37 -4.61
C ASN A 280 -4.27 3.32 -3.61
N ILE A 281 -2.93 3.31 -3.52
CA ILE A 281 -2.20 4.22 -2.63
C ILE A 281 -2.31 5.66 -3.11
N LYS A 282 -2.19 5.90 -4.43
CA LYS A 282 -2.38 7.22 -5.03
C LYS A 282 -3.75 7.80 -4.67
N ASN A 283 -4.81 7.05 -4.96
CA ASN A 283 -6.20 7.46 -4.70
C ASN A 283 -6.44 7.74 -3.21
N PHE A 284 -5.77 7.01 -2.32
CA PHE A 284 -5.83 7.27 -0.88
C PHE A 284 -5.11 8.57 -0.51
N LEU A 285 -3.88 8.77 -0.99
CA LEU A 285 -3.11 9.98 -0.71
C LEU A 285 -3.76 11.26 -1.28
N GLU A 286 -4.46 11.17 -2.42
CA GLU A 286 -5.24 12.29 -2.98
C GLU A 286 -6.36 12.77 -2.05
N LYS A 287 -6.82 11.94 -1.11
CA LYS A 287 -7.78 12.34 -0.07
C LYS A 287 -7.12 12.99 1.14
N LYS A 288 -5.81 12.78 1.31
CA LYS A 288 -5.02 13.21 2.48
C LYS A 288 -4.15 14.42 2.19
N TYR A 289 -3.87 14.72 0.92
CA TYR A 289 -3.10 15.88 0.49
C TYR A 289 -3.86 16.63 -0.61
N SER A 290 -3.97 17.96 -0.46
CA SER A 290 -4.53 18.82 -1.52
C SER A 290 -3.58 18.95 -2.72
N GLU A 291 -2.26 18.84 -2.49
CA GLU A 291 -1.23 18.88 -3.52
C GLU A 291 -0.44 17.56 -3.52
N LEU A 292 -0.81 16.65 -4.42
CA LEU A 292 -0.09 15.39 -4.64
C LEU A 292 0.50 15.34 -6.06
N TYR A 293 1.82 15.33 -6.15
CA TYR A 293 2.54 14.90 -7.34
C TYR A 293 2.71 13.37 -7.31
N THR A 294 2.48 12.68 -8.42
CA THR A 294 2.76 11.24 -8.53
C THR A 294 3.82 11.02 -9.58
N ASP A 295 4.95 10.43 -9.19
CA ASP A 295 5.94 9.90 -10.12
C ASP A 295 5.61 8.44 -10.42
N ASP A 296 5.10 8.17 -11.61
CA ASP A 296 4.83 6.83 -12.12
C ASP A 296 5.92 6.36 -13.12
N GLU A 297 7.09 7.03 -13.18
CA GLU A 297 8.25 6.70 -14.05
C GLU A 297 8.99 5.44 -13.58
N LEU A 298 8.25 4.39 -13.24
CA LEU A 298 8.76 3.12 -12.76
C LEU A 298 8.23 1.95 -13.58
N ILE A 299 9.01 0.87 -13.61
CA ILE A 299 8.63 -0.41 -14.22
C ILE A 299 8.84 -1.54 -13.21
N MET A 300 7.95 -2.52 -13.22
CA MET A 300 8.04 -3.68 -12.32
C MET A 300 8.48 -4.91 -13.09
N ASP A 301 9.29 -5.77 -12.46
CA ASP A 301 9.68 -7.06 -13.01
C ASP A 301 9.06 -8.22 -12.22
N GLN A 302 7.93 -8.71 -12.72
CA GLN A 302 7.13 -9.73 -12.03
C GLN A 302 7.56 -11.17 -12.34
N ARG A 303 8.56 -11.38 -13.21
CA ARG A 303 8.85 -12.69 -13.82
C ARG A 303 9.20 -13.79 -12.81
N VAL A 304 9.99 -13.44 -11.80
CA VAL A 304 10.51 -14.39 -10.80
C VAL A 304 9.73 -14.34 -9.49
N GLN A 305 8.63 -13.58 -9.44
CA GLN A 305 7.92 -13.29 -8.20
C GLN A 305 6.49 -13.83 -8.22
N SER A 306 6.21 -14.78 -7.33
CA SER A 306 4.88 -15.38 -7.19
C SER A 306 3.82 -14.40 -6.65
N ARG A 307 4.24 -13.42 -5.83
CA ARG A 307 3.39 -12.33 -5.36
C ARG A 307 3.67 -11.07 -6.16
N ALA A 308 2.96 -10.85 -7.26
CA ALA A 308 3.20 -9.73 -8.18
C ALA A 308 3.38 -8.35 -7.51
N ASN A 309 2.67 -8.07 -6.40
CA ASN A 309 2.80 -6.83 -5.63
C ASN A 309 4.15 -6.65 -4.90
N ASN A 310 4.93 -7.73 -4.74
CA ASN A 310 6.26 -7.76 -4.13
C ASN A 310 7.39 -7.86 -5.18
N ALA A 311 7.06 -7.73 -6.46
CA ALA A 311 8.05 -7.71 -7.51
C ALA A 311 8.96 -6.49 -7.36
N GLN A 312 10.23 -6.67 -7.68
CA GLN A 312 11.20 -5.58 -7.72
C GLN A 312 10.83 -4.61 -8.85
N ALA A 313 10.96 -3.31 -8.57
CA ALA A 313 10.75 -2.25 -9.53
C ALA A 313 12.07 -1.57 -9.89
N TYR A 314 12.06 -0.77 -10.95
CA TYR A 314 13.20 -0.02 -11.45
C TYR A 314 12.74 1.36 -11.90
N PHE A 315 13.60 2.37 -11.79
CA PHE A 315 13.37 3.65 -12.44
C PHE A 315 13.35 3.44 -13.95
N ALA A 316 12.20 3.73 -14.55
CA ALA A 316 12.03 3.64 -15.99
C ALA A 316 12.90 4.70 -16.68
N ASN A 317 12.99 5.90 -16.09
CA ASN A 317 13.83 6.99 -16.54
C ASN A 317 14.08 7.94 -15.35
N ILE A 318 15.27 7.88 -14.77
CA ILE A 318 15.61 8.65 -13.56
C ILE A 318 15.64 10.16 -13.84
N ASP A 319 16.06 10.56 -15.05
CA ASP A 319 16.08 11.96 -15.47
C ASP A 319 14.67 12.57 -15.43
N LYS A 320 13.64 11.82 -15.85
CA LYS A 320 12.24 12.23 -15.79
C LYS A 320 11.70 12.29 -14.37
N THR A 321 12.05 11.33 -13.51
CA THR A 321 11.70 11.38 -12.08
C THR A 321 12.25 12.67 -11.44
N VAL A 322 13.53 12.97 -11.65
CA VAL A 322 14.17 14.18 -11.10
C VAL A 322 13.55 15.45 -11.70
N LYS A 323 13.37 15.50 -13.03
CA LYS A 323 12.71 16.62 -13.70
C LYS A 323 11.31 16.85 -13.16
N GLY A 324 10.54 15.79 -12.92
CA GLY A 324 9.20 15.84 -12.36
C GLY A 324 9.19 16.42 -10.95
N LEU A 325 10.11 15.97 -10.08
CA LEU A 325 10.27 16.55 -8.75
C LEU A 325 10.66 18.03 -8.79
N ASN A 326 11.56 18.43 -9.70
CA ASN A 326 11.97 19.82 -9.86
C ASN A 326 10.83 20.71 -10.37
N GLN A 327 10.12 20.28 -11.42
CA GLN A 327 8.98 21.01 -11.98
C GLN A 327 7.83 21.19 -10.99
N ASN A 328 7.71 20.27 -10.02
CA ASN A 328 6.72 20.36 -8.95
C ASN A 328 7.29 20.98 -7.66
N GLY A 329 8.51 21.51 -7.67
CA GLY A 329 9.08 22.28 -6.56
C GLY A 329 9.49 21.46 -5.33
N PHE A 330 9.74 20.15 -5.48
CA PHE A 330 10.29 19.32 -4.40
C PHE A 330 11.81 19.49 -4.27
N ILE A 331 12.50 19.72 -5.39
CA ILE A 331 13.93 19.99 -5.44
C ILE A 331 14.20 21.25 -6.25
N GLU A 332 15.21 22.02 -5.85
CA GLU A 332 15.50 23.32 -6.46
C GLU A 332 16.34 23.21 -7.74
N THR A 333 17.23 22.20 -7.81
CA THR A 333 18.17 22.07 -8.91
C THR A 333 18.32 20.64 -9.40
N THR A 334 19.00 20.48 -10.54
CA THR A 334 19.31 19.19 -11.18
C THR A 334 20.82 19.03 -11.39
N HIS A 335 21.68 19.71 -10.63
CA HIS A 335 23.13 19.77 -10.90
C HIS A 335 23.87 18.43 -10.71
N HIS A 336 23.20 17.37 -10.23
CA HIS A 336 23.81 16.07 -9.92
C HIS A 336 23.08 14.87 -10.55
N VAL A 337 22.25 15.07 -11.59
CA VAL A 337 21.46 13.95 -12.17
C VAL A 337 22.34 12.89 -12.81
N GLU A 338 23.41 13.28 -13.50
CA GLU A 338 24.33 12.31 -14.11
C GLU A 338 25.05 11.46 -13.04
N GLU A 339 25.47 12.07 -11.93
CA GLU A 339 26.07 11.34 -10.81
C GLU A 339 25.05 10.38 -10.16
N LEU A 340 23.83 10.85 -9.88
CA LEU A 340 22.74 10.00 -9.41
C LEU A 340 22.51 8.82 -10.36
N LYS A 341 22.49 9.05 -11.67
CA LYS A 341 22.31 8.02 -12.70
C LYS A 341 23.38 6.94 -12.61
N HIS A 342 24.64 7.31 -12.40
CA HIS A 342 25.73 6.37 -12.18
C HIS A 342 25.56 5.56 -10.88
N ARG A 343 25.19 6.22 -9.77
CA ARG A 343 24.93 5.54 -8.48
C ARG A 343 23.78 4.54 -8.57
N VAL A 344 22.65 4.94 -9.17
CA VAL A 344 21.47 4.09 -9.41
C VAL A 344 21.85 2.87 -10.24
N ILE A 345 22.60 3.03 -11.33
CA ILE A 345 23.04 1.91 -12.18
C ILE A 345 23.89 0.91 -11.40
N ALA A 346 24.78 1.38 -10.53
CA ALA A 346 25.64 0.50 -9.73
C ALA A 346 24.81 -0.31 -8.73
N GLU A 347 23.95 0.37 -7.97
CA GLU A 347 23.12 -0.24 -6.92
C GLU A 347 22.04 -1.17 -7.48
N GLU A 348 21.39 -0.84 -8.61
CA GLU A 348 20.37 -1.69 -9.24
C GLU A 348 20.85 -3.13 -9.46
N LEU A 349 22.11 -3.28 -9.87
CA LEU A 349 22.70 -4.60 -10.13
C LEU A 349 22.93 -5.38 -8.83
N GLU A 350 23.34 -4.69 -7.76
CA GLU A 350 23.51 -5.28 -6.44
C GLU A 350 22.17 -5.72 -5.85
N ASP A 351 21.19 -4.82 -5.87
CA ASP A 351 19.83 -5.08 -5.41
C ASP A 351 19.20 -6.26 -6.15
N ALA A 352 19.33 -6.31 -7.48
CA ALA A 352 18.82 -7.41 -8.29
C ALA A 352 19.49 -8.75 -7.96
N ARG A 353 20.81 -8.77 -7.74
CA ARG A 353 21.53 -9.98 -7.32
C ARG A 353 21.05 -10.48 -5.96
N SER A 354 20.92 -9.57 -5.00
CA SER A 354 20.41 -9.87 -3.66
C SER A 354 18.97 -10.39 -3.71
N TYR A 355 18.12 -9.77 -4.53
CA TYR A 355 16.75 -10.16 -4.76
C TYR A 355 16.62 -11.59 -5.33
N LEU A 356 17.35 -11.88 -6.41
CA LEU A 356 17.34 -13.20 -7.05
C LEU A 356 17.90 -14.30 -6.13
N LYS A 357 18.92 -13.96 -5.33
CA LYS A 357 19.48 -14.88 -4.32
C LYS A 357 18.43 -15.21 -3.25
N ALA A 358 17.73 -14.21 -2.73
CA ALA A 358 16.68 -14.41 -1.72
C ALA A 358 15.52 -15.27 -2.23
N LEU A 359 15.17 -15.13 -3.51
CA LEU A 359 14.12 -15.92 -4.16
C LEU A 359 14.58 -17.32 -4.61
N LYS A 360 15.86 -17.67 -4.42
CA LYS A 360 16.45 -18.96 -4.83
C LYS A 360 16.20 -19.28 -6.32
N VAL A 361 16.26 -18.26 -7.16
CA VAL A 361 16.02 -18.37 -8.61
C VAL A 361 17.12 -19.22 -9.27
N SER A 362 16.73 -20.05 -10.25
CA SER A 362 17.64 -20.92 -11.01
C SER A 362 18.70 -20.13 -11.77
N SER A 363 19.82 -20.78 -12.13
CA SER A 363 20.91 -20.12 -12.86
C SER A 363 20.47 -19.56 -14.22
N GLU A 364 19.60 -20.27 -14.93
CA GLU A 364 19.10 -19.86 -16.24
C GLU A 364 18.16 -18.65 -16.14
N GLU A 365 17.18 -18.70 -15.23
CA GLU A 365 16.29 -17.55 -14.97
C GLU A 365 17.07 -16.33 -14.47
N ARG A 366 18.09 -16.54 -13.64
CA ARG A 366 18.99 -15.46 -13.17
C ARG A 366 19.73 -14.82 -14.34
N LYS A 367 20.27 -15.61 -15.28
CA LYS A 367 20.95 -15.09 -16.47
C LYS A 367 19.99 -14.23 -17.31
N GLY A 368 18.78 -14.72 -17.56
CA GLY A 368 17.75 -13.97 -18.29
C GLY A 368 17.28 -12.70 -17.58
N TYR A 369 17.18 -12.73 -16.24
CA TYR A 369 16.79 -11.57 -15.44
C TYR A 369 17.86 -10.46 -15.50
N ILE A 370 19.11 -10.82 -15.19
CA ILE A 370 20.25 -9.89 -15.21
C ILE A 370 20.53 -9.36 -16.62
N GLY A 371 20.33 -10.17 -17.66
CA GLY A 371 20.45 -9.74 -19.05
C GLY A 371 19.51 -8.57 -19.39
N LYS A 372 18.23 -8.65 -19.00
CA LYS A 372 17.28 -7.54 -19.21
C LYS A 372 17.65 -6.30 -18.41
N LEU A 373 18.11 -6.45 -17.17
CA LEU A 373 18.58 -5.32 -16.36
C LEU A 373 19.78 -4.62 -17.00
N ARG A 374 20.79 -5.37 -17.44
CA ARG A 374 21.97 -4.81 -18.14
C ARG A 374 21.56 -4.04 -19.40
N LEU A 375 20.57 -4.56 -20.12
CA LEU A 375 20.03 -3.90 -21.30
C LEU A 375 19.33 -2.57 -20.95
N LEU A 376 18.53 -2.53 -19.88
CA LEU A 376 17.96 -1.28 -19.35
C LEU A 376 19.06 -0.28 -18.98
N GLN A 377 20.09 -0.72 -18.24
CA GLN A 377 21.21 0.13 -17.86
C GLN A 377 21.98 0.65 -19.08
N LYS A 378 22.14 -0.17 -20.13
CA LYS A 378 22.76 0.24 -21.39
C LYS A 378 21.94 1.27 -22.14
N LEU A 379 20.62 1.06 -22.26
CA LEU A 379 19.71 2.07 -22.82
C LEU A 379 19.82 3.39 -22.07
N ARG A 380 19.89 3.35 -20.73
CA ARG A 380 20.06 4.54 -19.88
C ARG A 380 21.38 5.27 -20.12
N ARG A 381 22.51 4.55 -20.22
CA ARG A 381 23.83 5.13 -20.55
C ARG A 381 23.86 5.78 -21.95
N LEU A 382 23.00 5.32 -22.86
CA LEU A 382 22.92 5.85 -24.22
C LEU A 382 21.83 6.92 -24.40
N GLY A 383 21.07 7.27 -23.34
CA GLY A 383 19.94 8.20 -23.43
C GLY A 383 18.75 7.66 -24.25
N LEU A 384 18.65 6.34 -24.39
CA LEU A 384 17.61 5.65 -25.17
C LEU A 384 16.50 5.08 -24.28
N ASP A 385 16.54 5.27 -22.97
CA ASP A 385 15.57 4.75 -21.99
C ASP A 385 14.35 5.67 -21.80
N ASN A 386 13.89 6.38 -22.83
CA ASN A 386 12.64 7.14 -22.74
C ASN A 386 11.44 6.17 -22.64
N ARG A 387 10.35 6.50 -21.91
CA ARG A 387 9.15 5.64 -21.81
C ARG A 387 8.64 5.24 -23.20
N HIS A 388 8.95 4.01 -23.62
CA HIS A 388 8.56 3.46 -24.92
C HIS A 388 8.13 2.00 -24.77
N LEU A 389 7.45 1.50 -25.81
CA LEU A 389 6.93 0.14 -25.94
C LEU A 389 7.94 -0.93 -25.51
N LEU A 390 9.21 -0.78 -25.90
CA LEU A 390 10.28 -1.74 -25.64
C LEU A 390 10.63 -1.92 -24.15
N LYS A 391 10.63 -0.88 -23.30
CA LYS A 391 10.82 -1.04 -21.84
C LYS A 391 9.65 -1.77 -21.20
N ARG A 392 8.44 -1.45 -21.65
CA ARG A 392 7.24 -2.15 -21.17
C ARG A 392 7.29 -3.61 -21.61
N ALA A 393 7.73 -3.92 -22.82
CA ALA A 393 7.94 -5.31 -23.27
C ALA A 393 9.04 -6.04 -22.48
N LEU A 394 10.13 -5.35 -22.11
CA LEU A 394 11.20 -5.95 -21.30
C LEU A 394 10.73 -6.38 -19.90
N PHE A 395 9.92 -5.54 -19.23
CA PHE A 395 9.65 -5.68 -17.79
C PHE A 395 8.18 -5.96 -17.44
N ASN A 396 7.23 -5.40 -18.18
CA ASN A 396 5.81 -5.49 -17.89
C ASN A 396 5.10 -6.46 -18.85
N ASN A 397 4.60 -7.58 -18.33
CA ASN A 397 3.68 -8.48 -19.05
C ASN A 397 2.35 -7.82 -19.49
N ALA A 398 2.09 -6.56 -19.10
CA ALA A 398 0.90 -5.81 -19.47
C ALA A 398 1.25 -4.36 -19.87
N LEU A 399 1.24 -4.11 -21.16
CA LEU A 399 1.04 -2.81 -21.75
C LEU A 399 -0.44 -2.41 -21.58
N ARG A 400 -0.74 -1.27 -20.96
CA ARG A 400 -2.06 -0.64 -21.05
C ARG A 400 -1.93 0.87 -21.23
N ASN A 401 -2.72 1.35 -22.19
CA ASN A 401 -2.95 2.72 -22.62
C ASN A 401 -1.68 3.52 -22.94
N GLY A 402 -1.56 3.91 -24.20
CA GLY A 402 -0.46 4.71 -24.71
C GLY A 402 -0.31 4.52 -26.21
N ASN A 403 -0.40 5.62 -26.95
CA ASN A 403 -0.11 5.62 -28.37
C ASN A 403 1.42 5.59 -28.52
N ASN A 404 2.01 4.40 -28.63
CA ASN A 404 3.46 4.23 -28.76
C ASN A 404 3.91 4.37 -30.23
N SER A 405 3.57 5.48 -30.87
CA SER A 405 3.84 5.72 -32.30
C SER A 405 5.34 5.76 -32.63
N GLN A 406 6.21 6.08 -31.66
CA GLN A 406 7.66 6.19 -31.83
C GLN A 406 8.43 4.87 -31.61
N ALA A 407 7.76 3.75 -31.36
CA ALA A 407 8.43 2.50 -31.00
C ALA A 407 9.38 1.99 -32.10
N ALA A 408 8.96 2.06 -33.37
CA ALA A 408 9.79 1.67 -34.51
C ALA A 408 11.01 2.60 -34.69
N GLU A 409 10.84 3.90 -34.47
CA GLU A 409 11.94 4.88 -34.56
C GLU A 409 13.03 4.60 -33.52
N VAL A 410 12.63 4.30 -32.27
CA VAL A 410 13.58 3.95 -31.21
C VAL A 410 14.32 2.66 -31.53
N ILE A 411 13.62 1.66 -32.07
CA ILE A 411 14.26 0.40 -32.47
C ILE A 411 15.22 0.62 -33.64
N ASN A 412 14.83 1.40 -34.64
CA ASN A 412 15.72 1.77 -35.73
C ASN A 412 16.98 2.46 -35.20
N LYS A 413 16.86 3.35 -34.20
CA LYS A 413 18.02 3.97 -33.51
C LYS A 413 18.89 2.96 -32.76
N ILE A 414 18.29 1.92 -32.17
CA ILE A 414 19.02 0.85 -31.48
C ILE A 414 19.80 0.04 -32.51
N VAL A 415 19.14 -0.44 -33.56
CA VAL A 415 19.74 -1.27 -34.62
C VAL A 415 20.81 -0.49 -35.37
N SER A 416 20.58 0.77 -35.72
CA SER A 416 21.54 1.59 -36.48
C SER A 416 22.74 2.09 -35.66
N SER A 417 22.73 1.93 -34.33
CA SER A 417 23.81 2.45 -33.50
C SER A 417 25.07 1.60 -33.50
N ASP A 418 25.01 0.35 -33.97
CA ASP A 418 26.05 -0.70 -33.81
C ASP A 418 26.50 -0.94 -32.36
N LYS A 419 25.85 -0.29 -31.38
CA LYS A 419 26.19 -0.40 -29.96
C LYS A 419 25.57 -1.64 -29.32
N PHE A 420 24.67 -2.37 -30.00
CA PHE A 420 23.98 -3.53 -29.46
C PHE A 420 24.38 -4.82 -30.17
N GLY A 421 24.80 -5.83 -29.40
CA GLY A 421 25.23 -7.11 -29.95
C GLY A 421 24.06 -8.07 -30.22
N ILE A 422 24.35 -9.17 -30.90
CA ILE A 422 23.37 -10.21 -31.27
C ILE A 422 22.58 -10.72 -30.03
N GLU A 423 23.26 -10.95 -28.91
CA GLU A 423 22.59 -11.41 -27.68
C GLU A 423 21.58 -10.38 -27.16
N GLU A 424 21.90 -9.08 -27.19
CA GLU A 424 21.02 -8.02 -26.72
C GLU A 424 19.82 -7.82 -27.64
N LEU A 425 20.04 -7.86 -28.95
CA LEU A 425 18.97 -7.83 -29.95
C LEU A 425 18.02 -9.04 -29.80
N SER A 426 18.56 -10.23 -29.50
CA SER A 426 17.74 -11.41 -29.22
C SER A 426 16.85 -11.25 -27.98
N ILE A 427 17.33 -10.55 -26.94
CA ILE A 427 16.55 -10.24 -25.74
C ILE A 427 15.38 -9.30 -26.06
N PHE A 428 15.62 -8.28 -26.89
CA PHE A 428 14.57 -7.38 -27.36
C PHE A 428 13.52 -8.13 -28.18
N GLN A 429 13.96 -8.92 -29.15
CA GLN A 429 13.09 -9.70 -30.04
C GLN A 429 12.18 -10.64 -29.24
N ARG A 430 12.75 -11.41 -28.31
CA ARG A 430 11.97 -12.28 -27.41
C ARG A 430 10.96 -11.49 -26.58
N SER A 431 11.39 -10.40 -25.95
CA SER A 431 10.52 -9.62 -25.06
C SER A 431 9.36 -8.95 -25.80
N LEU A 432 9.59 -8.44 -27.01
CA LEU A 432 8.53 -7.89 -27.85
C LEU A 432 7.55 -8.97 -28.32
N SER A 433 8.06 -10.16 -28.65
CA SER A 433 7.24 -11.29 -29.09
C SER A 433 6.34 -11.80 -27.95
N GLU A 434 6.89 -11.93 -26.74
CA GLU A 434 6.12 -12.22 -25.51
C GLU A 434 5.03 -11.16 -25.26
N ALA A 435 5.37 -9.87 -25.40
CA ALA A 435 4.43 -8.77 -25.23
C ALA A 435 3.35 -8.74 -26.32
N LEU A 436 3.66 -9.15 -27.56
CA LEU A 436 2.71 -9.25 -28.65
C LEU A 436 1.69 -10.36 -28.39
N ALA A 437 2.18 -11.51 -27.92
CA ALA A 437 1.33 -12.65 -27.56
C ALA A 437 0.36 -12.33 -26.41
N SER A 438 0.77 -11.52 -25.43
CA SER A 438 -0.09 -11.14 -24.29
C SER A 438 -0.96 -9.90 -24.55
N SER A 439 -0.73 -9.18 -25.65
CA SER A 439 -1.44 -7.94 -26.00
C SER A 439 -2.91 -8.18 -26.35
N LYS A 440 -3.80 -7.42 -25.74
CA LYS A 440 -5.25 -7.45 -26.04
C LYS A 440 -5.72 -6.28 -26.92
N GLN A 441 -4.96 -5.19 -27.02
CA GLN A 441 -5.38 -3.97 -27.74
C GLN A 441 -4.84 -3.95 -29.18
N PRO A 442 -5.67 -3.73 -30.22
CA PRO A 442 -5.23 -3.73 -31.61
C PRO A 442 -4.09 -2.74 -31.92
N ILE A 443 -4.20 -1.50 -31.45
CA ILE A 443 -3.17 -0.45 -31.64
C ILE A 443 -1.82 -0.88 -31.05
N GLN A 444 -1.86 -1.56 -29.91
CA GLN A 444 -0.66 -2.05 -29.24
C GLN A 444 -0.02 -3.21 -30.03
N LYS A 445 -0.83 -4.13 -30.56
CA LYS A 445 -0.34 -5.20 -31.45
C LYS A 445 0.37 -4.62 -32.67
N ALA A 446 -0.27 -3.68 -33.36
CA ALA A 446 0.30 -3.03 -34.54
C ALA A 446 1.64 -2.34 -34.23
N ASN A 447 1.76 -1.66 -33.08
CA ASN A 447 3.02 -1.04 -32.68
C ASN A 447 4.11 -2.08 -32.32
N LEU A 448 3.74 -3.21 -31.73
CA LEU A 448 4.67 -4.32 -31.43
C LEU A 448 5.13 -5.03 -32.70
N GLU A 449 4.24 -5.24 -33.66
CA GLU A 449 4.58 -5.81 -34.97
C GLU A 449 5.55 -4.92 -35.74
N LYS A 450 5.30 -3.59 -35.79
CA LYS A 450 6.24 -2.63 -36.37
C LYS A 450 7.60 -2.63 -35.66
N ALA A 451 7.59 -2.72 -34.33
CA ALA A 451 8.79 -2.78 -33.53
C ALA A 451 9.61 -4.06 -33.80
N ILE A 452 8.95 -5.21 -33.91
CA ILE A 452 9.58 -6.49 -34.27
C ILE A 452 10.13 -6.45 -35.70
N ALA A 453 9.37 -5.88 -36.63
CA ALA A 453 9.81 -5.74 -38.02
C ALA A 453 11.03 -4.84 -38.16
N ALA A 454 11.19 -3.83 -37.29
CA ALA A 454 12.35 -2.94 -37.27
C ALA A 454 13.60 -3.55 -36.61
N LEU A 455 13.46 -4.67 -35.89
CA LEU A 455 14.57 -5.40 -35.25
C LEU A 455 15.24 -6.42 -36.18
N ASN A 456 14.48 -6.93 -37.16
CA ASN A 456 14.94 -7.87 -38.18
C ASN A 456 15.42 -7.10 -39.40
#